data_AF-A0A3M7S6E0-F1
#
_entry.id   AF-A0A3M7S6E0-F1
#
_cell.length_a   1.000
_cell.length_b   1.000
_cell.length_c   1.000
_cell.angle_alpha   90.00
_cell.angle_beta   90.00
_cell.angle_gamma   90.00
#
_symmetry.space_group_name_H-M   'P 1'
#
loop_
_entity.id
_entity.type
_entity.pdbx_description
1 polymer ?
#
loop_
_entity_poly.entity_id
_entity_poly.type
_entity_poly.pdbx_seq_one_letter_code
_entity_poly.pdbx_strand_id
1 'polypeptide(L)'
;MRNPKFLILLALLISLGDCSHFYGGSITWKATNPNAISNIDVLIQWRFFWRSSTSASHRCDDTKILNGNLIGDNGAINCVTGCTPTTFGIDSKVICSDYSLSNDWSGGQRSTLVTFLNPIFAEGIFSGNAWLTLNTGGGSWELRFKMNLTKRDDTLK
;
A
#
# COMPACT_ATOMS: atom_id res chain seq x y z
N MET A 1 -24.10 2.31 44.92
CA MET A 1 -24.85 2.56 43.66
C MET A 1 -23.86 2.60 42.51
N ARG A 2 -23.78 1.52 41.73
CA ARG A 2 -22.86 1.39 40.59
C ARG A 2 -23.47 2.18 39.43
N ASN A 3 -23.00 3.40 39.18
CA ASN A 3 -23.63 4.31 38.21
C ASN A 3 -23.32 3.84 36.78
N PRO A 4 -24.27 3.23 36.05
CA PRO A 4 -24.00 2.62 34.75
C PRO A 4 -23.59 3.66 33.70
N LYS A 5 -23.92 4.93 33.92
CA LYS A 5 -23.54 6.06 33.06
C LYS A 5 -22.02 6.30 33.03
N PHE A 6 -21.32 6.02 34.14
CA PHE A 6 -19.86 6.18 34.20
C PHE A 6 -19.14 5.07 33.41
N LEU A 7 -19.68 3.84 33.44
CA LEU A 7 -19.20 2.71 32.64
C LEU A 7 -19.45 2.91 31.13
N ILE A 8 -20.61 3.49 30.77
CA ILE A 8 -20.92 3.84 29.37
C ILE A 8 -20.00 4.97 28.88
N LEU A 9 -19.77 6.01 29.69
CA LEU A 9 -18.87 7.10 29.34
C LEU A 9 -17.41 6.62 29.23
N LEU A 10 -16.96 5.73 30.12
CA LEU A 10 -15.65 5.10 30.03
C LEU A 10 -15.55 4.21 28.78
N ALA A 11 -16.58 3.42 28.45
CA ALA A 11 -16.63 2.62 27.23
C ALA A 11 -16.64 3.48 25.94
N LEU A 12 -17.26 4.66 25.97
CA LEU A 12 -17.21 5.66 24.89
C LEU A 12 -15.86 6.37 24.80
N LEU A 13 -15.15 6.57 25.92
CA LEU A 13 -13.78 7.11 25.94
C LEU A 13 -12.72 6.07 25.54
N ILE A 14 -13.06 4.78 25.59
CA ILE A 14 -12.26 3.67 25.04
C ILE A 14 -12.57 3.46 23.54
N SER A 15 -13.23 4.41 22.86
CA SER A 15 -13.27 4.44 21.39
C SER A 15 -11.87 4.77 20.84
N LEU A 16 -11.03 3.74 20.85
CA LEU A 16 -10.04 3.38 19.85
C LEU A 16 -9.25 4.56 19.30
N GLY A 17 -8.19 4.94 20.02
CA GLY A 17 -7.09 5.68 19.41
C GLY A 17 -6.57 4.91 18.19
N ASP A 18 -6.26 5.65 17.12
CA ASP A 18 -5.76 5.15 15.83
C ASP A 18 -4.79 3.98 16.05
N CYS A 19 -5.28 2.74 15.85
CA CYS A 19 -4.41 1.59 15.91
C CYS A 19 -3.48 1.71 14.72
N SER A 20 -2.22 1.94 15.01
CA SER A 20 -1.19 2.29 14.08
C SER A 20 -0.61 0.96 13.55
N HIS A 21 -1.15 0.42 12.45
CA HIS A 21 -0.92 -0.96 12.01
C HIS A 21 -0.21 -1.11 10.68
N PHE A 22 -0.04 -0.07 9.88
CA PHE A 22 0.83 -0.11 8.70
C PHE A 22 2.28 0.17 9.12
N TYR A 23 3.18 -0.80 8.89
CA TYR A 23 4.63 -0.63 9.08
C TYR A 23 5.30 0.17 7.97
N GLY A 24 4.61 0.37 6.85
CA GLY A 24 5.18 0.98 5.66
C GLY A 24 5.40 -0.04 4.57
N GLY A 25 6.21 0.35 3.59
CA GLY A 25 6.54 -0.47 2.46
C GLY A 25 7.16 0.31 1.32
N SER A 26 7.19 -0.31 0.15
CA SER A 26 7.72 0.29 -1.07
C SER A 26 6.79 0.05 -2.24
N ILE A 27 6.79 1.01 -3.17
CA ILE A 27 6.16 0.89 -4.48
C ILE A 27 7.26 1.17 -5.50
N THR A 28 7.45 0.24 -6.43
CA THR A 28 8.40 0.35 -7.52
C THR A 28 7.67 0.15 -8.84
N TRP A 29 8.27 0.64 -9.91
CA TRP A 29 7.69 0.51 -11.24
C TRP A 29 8.79 0.36 -12.28
N LYS A 30 8.46 -0.26 -13.41
CA LYS A 30 9.27 -0.25 -14.62
C LYS A 30 8.41 -0.37 -15.86
N ALA A 31 8.76 0.33 -16.93
CA ALA A 31 8.23 0.01 -18.25
C ALA A 31 8.72 -1.38 -18.66
N THR A 32 7.84 -2.23 -19.18
CA THR A 32 8.21 -3.59 -19.64
C THR A 32 8.98 -3.54 -20.95
N ASN A 33 8.68 -2.54 -21.79
CA ASN A 33 9.41 -2.22 -23.01
C ASN A 33 9.90 -0.76 -22.96
N PRO A 34 11.21 -0.51 -22.75
CA PRO A 34 11.75 0.84 -22.65
C PRO A 34 11.73 1.61 -23.99
N ASN A 35 11.45 0.93 -25.11
CA ASN A 35 11.38 1.55 -26.44
C ASN A 35 9.96 1.88 -26.88
N ALA A 36 8.93 1.49 -26.12
CA ALA A 36 7.55 1.78 -26.46
C ALA A 36 7.27 3.29 -26.39
N ILE A 37 6.72 3.84 -27.48
CA ILE A 37 6.29 5.24 -27.57
C ILE A 37 4.76 5.38 -27.53
N SER A 38 4.06 4.26 -27.43
CA SER A 38 2.60 4.16 -27.30
C SER A 38 2.27 2.80 -26.67
N ASN A 39 1.16 2.68 -25.96
CA ASN A 39 0.77 1.45 -25.26
C ASN A 39 1.91 0.91 -24.38
N ILE A 40 2.44 1.78 -23.53
CA ILE A 40 3.55 1.50 -22.64
C ILE A 40 3.01 0.70 -21.46
N ASP A 41 3.28 -0.59 -21.43
CA ASP A 41 3.01 -1.44 -20.28
C ASP A 41 3.99 -1.14 -19.15
N VAL A 42 3.47 -0.84 -17.98
CA VAL A 42 4.23 -0.54 -16.77
C VAL A 42 3.92 -1.60 -15.73
N LEU A 43 4.95 -2.34 -15.31
CA LEU A 43 4.87 -3.23 -14.18
C LEU A 43 5.02 -2.41 -12.90
N ILE A 44 3.93 -2.27 -12.16
CA ILE A 44 3.92 -1.67 -10.83
C ILE A 44 3.99 -2.80 -9.83
N GLN A 45 4.93 -2.73 -8.89
CA GLN A 45 5.13 -3.70 -7.84
C GLN A 45 5.10 -3.00 -6.49
N TRP A 46 4.47 -3.61 -5.51
CA TRP A 46 4.43 -3.08 -4.16
C TRP A 46 4.71 -4.17 -3.14
N ARG A 47 5.33 -3.75 -2.04
CA ARG A 47 5.63 -4.58 -0.89
C ARG A 47 5.24 -3.83 0.36
N PHE A 48 4.27 -4.35 1.09
CA PHE A 48 3.64 -3.70 2.24
C PHE A 48 3.73 -4.57 3.47
N PHE A 49 3.84 -3.91 4.63
CA PHE A 49 4.01 -4.55 5.92
C PHE A 49 2.99 -4.02 6.92
N TRP A 50 2.48 -4.94 7.73
CA TRP A 50 1.42 -4.69 8.69
C TRP A 50 1.77 -5.28 10.05
N ARG A 51 1.26 -4.68 11.11
CA ARG A 51 1.28 -5.23 12.46
C ARG A 51 0.39 -6.48 12.49
N SER A 52 1.03 -7.61 12.72
CA SER A 52 0.41 -8.94 12.58
C SER A 52 -0.73 -9.14 13.58
N SER A 53 -0.54 -8.68 14.82
CA SER A 53 -1.50 -8.80 15.93
C SER A 53 -2.77 -7.96 15.76
N THR A 54 -2.80 -7.01 14.82
CA THR A 54 -3.94 -6.09 14.66
C THR A 54 -5.22 -6.80 14.28
N SER A 55 -5.15 -7.77 13.35
CA SER A 55 -6.33 -8.55 12.94
C SER A 55 -5.93 -9.83 12.19
N ALA A 56 -6.88 -10.74 12.03
CA ALA A 56 -6.70 -11.94 11.22
C ALA A 56 -6.41 -11.65 9.73
N SER A 57 -6.80 -10.48 9.20
CA SER A 57 -6.47 -10.07 7.82
C SER A 57 -5.04 -9.54 7.69
N HIS A 58 -4.43 -9.07 8.78
CA HIS A 58 -3.02 -8.64 8.80
C HIS A 58 -2.06 -9.79 9.05
N ARG A 59 -2.49 -10.77 9.85
CA ARG A 59 -1.66 -11.89 10.24
C ARG A 59 -1.24 -12.73 9.04
N CYS A 60 0.05 -13.01 8.94
CA CYS A 60 0.57 -14.08 8.13
C CYS A 60 1.10 -15.25 8.98
N ASP A 61 1.06 -16.44 8.38
CA ASP A 61 1.57 -17.70 8.91
C ASP A 61 2.01 -18.60 7.73
N ASP A 62 2.62 -19.73 8.05
CA ASP A 62 3.14 -20.68 7.03
C ASP A 62 2.04 -21.19 6.09
N THR A 63 0.80 -21.32 6.58
CA THR A 63 -0.34 -21.76 5.75
C THR A 63 -0.72 -20.68 4.74
N LYS A 64 -0.73 -19.41 5.14
CA LYS A 64 -1.00 -18.28 4.25
C LYS A 64 0.10 -18.08 3.23
N ILE A 65 1.36 -18.31 3.60
CA ILE A 65 2.49 -18.30 2.64
C ILE A 65 2.30 -19.41 1.60
N LEU A 66 2.05 -20.65 2.07
CA LEU A 66 1.89 -21.81 1.18
C LEU A 66 0.74 -21.63 0.18
N ASN A 67 -0.38 -21.08 0.63
CA ASN A 67 -1.58 -20.90 -0.19
C ASN A 67 -1.57 -19.59 -1.01
N GLY A 68 -0.57 -18.72 -0.84
CA GLY A 68 -0.53 -17.42 -1.50
C GLY A 68 -1.67 -16.49 -1.06
N ASN A 69 -2.07 -16.56 0.20
CA ASN A 69 -3.21 -15.80 0.72
C ASN A 69 -2.91 -14.30 0.80
N LEU A 70 -3.94 -13.49 0.56
CA LEU A 70 -3.86 -12.04 0.71
C LEU A 70 -3.87 -11.62 2.19
N ILE A 71 -3.05 -10.62 2.51
CA ILE A 71 -3.03 -9.91 3.79
C ILE A 71 -3.04 -8.39 3.59
N GLY A 72 -3.40 -7.67 4.65
CA GLY A 72 -3.46 -6.21 4.68
C GLY A 72 -4.88 -5.66 4.67
N ASP A 73 -4.98 -4.35 4.80
CA ASP A 73 -6.25 -3.63 4.76
C ASP A 73 -6.85 -3.53 3.37
N ASN A 74 -8.14 -3.20 3.36
CA ASN A 74 -8.78 -2.68 2.17
C ASN A 74 -8.25 -1.26 1.90
N GLY A 75 -7.61 -1.09 0.76
CA GLY A 75 -7.09 0.20 0.30
C GLY A 75 -6.72 0.11 -1.16
N ALA A 76 -6.26 1.24 -1.72
CA ALA A 76 -5.85 1.29 -3.12
C ALA A 76 -4.62 2.16 -3.32
N ILE A 77 -3.76 1.72 -4.23
CA ILE A 77 -2.75 2.56 -4.88
C ILE A 77 -3.45 3.25 -6.05
N ASN A 78 -3.68 4.55 -5.92
CA ASN A 78 -4.44 5.36 -6.86
C ASN A 78 -3.53 6.22 -7.70
N CYS A 79 -3.91 6.50 -8.93
CA CYS A 79 -3.28 7.58 -9.66
C CYS A 79 -3.83 8.96 -9.29
N VAL A 80 -2.96 9.96 -9.18
CA VAL A 80 -3.33 11.32 -8.79
C VAL A 80 -2.86 12.41 -9.74
N THR A 81 -1.86 12.14 -10.60
CA THR A 81 -1.37 13.14 -11.56
C THR A 81 -0.95 12.44 -12.84
N GLY A 82 -1.26 13.06 -13.99
CA GLY A 82 -0.77 12.61 -15.30
C GLY A 82 -1.35 11.28 -15.80
N CYS A 83 -2.42 10.76 -15.21
CA CYS A 83 -3.05 9.48 -15.56
C CYS A 83 -4.29 9.64 -16.44
N THR A 84 -4.24 10.53 -17.42
CA THR A 84 -5.31 10.66 -18.42
C THR A 84 -4.75 10.25 -19.78
N PRO A 85 -5.40 9.33 -20.51
CA PRO A 85 -6.67 8.66 -20.19
C PRO A 85 -6.54 7.43 -19.26
N THR A 86 -5.33 6.95 -18.98
CA THR A 86 -5.11 5.75 -18.16
C THR A 86 -5.15 6.07 -16.67
N THR A 87 -6.27 5.78 -15.99
CA THR A 87 -6.36 5.79 -14.52
C THR A 87 -6.17 4.39 -13.92
N PHE A 88 -5.79 4.30 -12.65
CA PHE A 88 -5.71 3.03 -11.93
C PHE A 88 -6.10 3.20 -10.45
N GLY A 89 -6.70 2.14 -9.89
CA GLY A 89 -7.04 1.97 -8.47
C GLY A 89 -6.68 0.55 -8.05
N ILE A 90 -5.39 0.32 -7.81
CA ILE A 90 -4.83 -1.02 -7.59
C ILE A 90 -5.06 -1.43 -6.14
N ASP A 91 -5.68 -2.57 -5.90
CA ASP A 91 -5.85 -3.13 -4.55
C ASP A 91 -4.50 -3.22 -3.80
N SER A 92 -4.42 -2.59 -2.63
CA SER A 92 -3.20 -2.49 -1.84
C SER A 92 -2.81 -3.78 -1.12
N LYS A 93 -3.70 -4.78 -1.03
CA LYS A 93 -3.36 -6.05 -0.38
C LYS A 93 -2.17 -6.71 -1.05
N VAL A 94 -1.47 -7.53 -0.28
CA VAL A 94 -0.28 -8.25 -0.74
C VAL A 94 -0.48 -9.75 -0.55
N ILE A 95 0.17 -10.55 -1.40
CA ILE A 95 0.31 -11.99 -1.14
C ILE A 95 1.34 -12.13 -0.04
N CYS A 96 1.00 -12.84 1.04
CA CYS A 96 1.96 -13.01 2.11
C CYS A 96 3.22 -13.74 1.64
N SER A 97 4.38 -13.19 1.98
CA SER A 97 5.68 -13.84 1.77
C SER A 97 6.48 -14.08 3.07
N ASP A 98 6.20 -13.34 4.15
CA ASP A 98 7.05 -13.34 5.34
C ASP A 98 6.35 -12.74 6.56
N TYR A 99 6.78 -13.15 7.74
CA TYR A 99 6.31 -12.61 9.02
C TYR A 99 7.37 -12.75 10.11
N SER A 100 7.23 -11.97 11.18
CA SER A 100 8.01 -12.10 12.41
C SER A 100 7.08 -12.07 13.60
N LEU A 101 7.01 -13.18 14.34
CA LEU A 101 6.24 -13.25 15.59
C LEU A 101 6.89 -12.40 16.68
N SER A 102 8.22 -12.37 16.76
CA SER A 102 8.95 -11.61 17.78
C SER A 102 8.84 -10.09 17.60
N ASN A 103 8.79 -9.64 16.34
CA ASN A 103 8.69 -8.22 16.00
C ASN A 103 7.28 -7.80 15.59
N ASP A 104 6.30 -8.69 15.76
CA ASP A 104 4.87 -8.46 15.49
C ASP A 104 4.58 -7.83 14.12
N TRP A 105 5.15 -8.40 13.05
CA TRP A 105 4.90 -7.93 11.68
C TRP A 105 4.61 -9.05 10.70
N SER A 106 3.87 -8.72 9.65
CA SER A 106 3.58 -9.58 8.51
C SER A 106 3.69 -8.77 7.23
N GLY A 107 4.23 -9.39 6.19
CA GLY A 107 4.64 -8.72 4.98
C GLY A 107 4.40 -9.56 3.75
N GLY A 108 4.29 -8.86 2.62
CA GLY A 108 4.00 -9.50 1.36
C GLY A 108 4.29 -8.58 0.20
N GLN A 109 4.19 -9.13 -1.01
CA GLN A 109 4.31 -8.36 -2.23
C GLN A 109 3.25 -8.75 -3.26
N ARG A 110 2.93 -7.81 -4.15
CA ARG A 110 2.14 -8.05 -5.36
C ARG A 110 2.62 -7.15 -6.48
N SER A 111 2.19 -7.48 -7.68
CA SER A 111 2.45 -6.67 -8.86
C SER A 111 1.24 -6.69 -9.79
N THR A 112 1.17 -5.68 -10.64
CA THR A 112 0.18 -5.60 -11.72
C THR A 112 0.75 -4.82 -12.89
N LEU A 113 0.17 -5.04 -14.07
CA LEU A 113 0.48 -4.26 -15.28
C LEU A 113 -0.55 -3.15 -15.43
N VAL A 114 -0.07 -1.96 -15.77
CA VAL A 114 -0.89 -0.81 -16.15
C VAL A 114 -0.40 -0.28 -17.48
N THR A 115 -1.30 -0.13 -18.45
CA THR A 115 -0.95 0.30 -19.81
C THR A 115 -1.24 1.79 -20.00
N PHE A 116 -0.20 2.56 -20.30
CA PHE A 116 -0.31 3.99 -20.63
C PHE A 116 -0.32 4.19 -22.14
N LEU A 117 -1.33 4.89 -22.66
CA LEU A 117 -1.45 5.07 -24.11
C LEU A 117 -0.33 5.92 -24.72
N ASN A 118 0.18 6.90 -23.97
CA ASN A 118 1.21 7.84 -24.42
C ASN A 118 2.32 7.99 -23.36
N PRO A 119 3.53 8.42 -23.76
CA PRO A 119 4.59 8.80 -22.82
C PRO A 119 4.14 9.99 -22.00
N ILE A 120 4.14 9.84 -20.68
CA ILE A 120 3.65 10.85 -19.73
C ILE A 120 4.49 10.80 -18.47
N PHE A 121 4.43 11.90 -17.72
CA PHE A 121 4.80 11.91 -16.32
C PHE A 121 3.55 11.62 -15.49
N ALA A 122 3.56 10.54 -14.71
CA ALA A 122 2.43 10.11 -13.89
C ALA A 122 2.84 9.92 -12.43
N GLU A 123 1.94 10.22 -11.49
CA GLU A 123 2.16 10.00 -10.06
C GLU A 123 1.06 9.13 -9.47
N GLY A 124 1.45 8.12 -8.70
CA GLY A 124 0.54 7.30 -7.92
C GLY A 124 0.82 7.40 -6.43
N ILE A 125 -0.22 7.21 -5.62
CA ILE A 125 -0.14 7.20 -4.16
C ILE A 125 -0.86 6.01 -3.56
N PHE A 126 -0.32 5.50 -2.47
CA PHE A 126 -1.08 4.79 -1.45
C PHE A 126 -1.19 5.71 -0.25
N SER A 127 -2.39 5.96 0.27
CA SER A 127 -2.62 6.81 1.45
C SER A 127 -3.47 6.08 2.48
N GLY A 128 -3.29 6.42 3.75
CA GLY A 128 -4.05 5.84 4.85
C GLY A 128 -3.87 6.60 6.16
N ASN A 129 -4.76 6.36 7.12
CA ASN A 129 -4.68 6.89 8.49
C ASN A 129 -4.03 5.90 9.47
N ALA A 130 -4.01 4.61 9.12
CA ALA A 130 -3.55 3.49 9.94
C ALA A 130 -2.02 3.34 10.09
N TRP A 131 -1.24 4.38 9.83
CA TRP A 131 0.22 4.30 9.91
C TRP A 131 0.70 4.22 11.35
N LEU A 132 1.83 3.53 11.59
CA LEU A 132 2.47 3.55 12.90
C LEU A 132 2.71 4.97 13.39
N THR A 133 2.26 5.24 14.61
CA THR A 133 2.47 6.52 15.26
C THR A 133 3.97 6.68 15.48
N LEU A 134 4.57 7.66 14.83
CA LEU A 134 5.98 7.99 15.03
C LEU A 134 6.15 8.69 16.38
N ASN A 135 7.29 8.50 17.04
CA ASN A 135 7.63 9.20 18.28
C ASN A 135 7.63 10.73 18.11
N THR A 136 7.83 11.22 16.88
CA THR A 136 7.71 12.63 16.50
C THR A 136 6.92 12.73 15.19
N GLY A 137 5.71 13.30 15.27
CA GLY A 137 4.78 13.44 14.15
C GLY A 137 3.52 12.57 14.28
N GLY A 138 2.44 13.00 13.63
CA GLY A 138 1.15 12.31 13.52
C GLY A 138 0.31 12.97 12.42
N GLY A 139 -0.45 12.20 11.65
CA GLY A 139 -1.23 12.72 10.51
C GLY A 139 -1.60 11.67 9.46
N SER A 140 -2.11 12.15 8.32
CA SER A 140 -2.33 11.35 7.10
C SER A 140 -1.01 11.15 6.36
N TRP A 141 -0.67 9.90 6.08
CA TRP A 141 0.58 9.55 5.42
C TRP A 141 0.31 8.91 4.06
N GLU A 142 1.29 9.07 3.16
CA GLU A 142 1.26 8.47 1.83
C GLU A 142 2.62 7.88 1.42
N LEU A 143 2.57 6.77 0.67
CA LEU A 143 3.66 6.33 -0.18
C LEU A 143 3.37 6.86 -1.59
N ARG A 144 4.23 7.75 -2.08
CA ARG A 144 4.13 8.31 -3.43
C ARG A 144 5.24 7.77 -4.32
N PHE A 145 4.89 7.44 -5.55
CA PHE A 145 5.85 7.13 -6.60
C PHE A 145 5.56 7.98 -7.84
N LYS A 146 6.63 8.32 -8.55
CA LYS A 146 6.61 9.14 -9.76
C LYS A 146 7.15 8.31 -10.90
N MET A 147 6.44 8.31 -12.01
CA MET A 147 6.78 7.61 -13.24
C MET A 147 7.07 8.62 -14.31
N ASN A 148 8.25 8.52 -14.93
CA ASN A 148 8.55 9.26 -16.14
C ASN A 148 8.64 8.24 -17.28
N LEU A 149 7.59 8.19 -18.10
CA LEU A 149 7.51 7.28 -19.24
C LEU A 149 8.00 7.93 -20.53
N THR A 150 8.43 9.19 -20.49
CA THR A 150 9.07 9.85 -21.62
C THR A 150 10.38 9.15 -21.93
N LYS A 151 10.53 8.74 -23.20
CA LYS A 151 11.79 8.16 -23.69
C LYS A 151 12.90 9.18 -23.50
N ARG A 152 14.05 8.73 -23.01
CA ARG A 152 15.20 9.62 -22.85
C ARG A 152 15.82 9.92 -24.21
N ASP A 153 16.16 11.18 -24.47
CA ASP A 153 16.71 11.63 -25.75
C ASP A 153 18.03 10.95 -26.10
N ASP A 154 18.85 10.61 -25.10
CA ASP A 154 20.13 9.89 -25.28
C ASP A 154 19.97 8.41 -25.64
N THR A 155 18.73 7.91 -25.73
CA THR A 155 18.40 6.54 -26.17
C THR A 155 17.67 6.51 -27.51
N LEU A 156 17.55 7.66 -28.19
CA LEU A 156 17.09 7.74 -29.56
C LEU A 156 18.22 7.26 -30.48
N LYS A 157 18.07 6.06 -31.04
CA LYS A 157 18.87 5.57 -32.16
C LYS A 157 18.17 5.87 -33.46
#